data_AF-Q6WPM7-F1
#
_entry.id   AF-Q6WPM7-F1
#
_cell.length_a   1.000
_cell.length_b   1.000
_cell.length_c   1.000
_cell.angle_alpha   90.00
_cell.angle_beta   90.00
_cell.angle_gamma   90.00
#
_symmetry.space_group_name_H-M   'P 1'
#
loop_
_entity.id
_entity.type
_entity.pdbx_description
1 polymer ?
#
loop_
_entity_poly.entity_id
_entity_poly.type
_entity_poly.pdbx_seq_one_letter_code
_entity_poly.pdbx_strand_id
1 'polypeptide(L)' 'MSEDVPLPKVNQRYKDDHGALVTVTSVEETRVVFMREGYPHPCMRPMYNFLGKFKPEPREETE' A
#
# COMPACT_ATOMS: atom_id res chain seq x y z
N MET A 1 1.79 18.28 -15.76
CA MET A 1 1.15 18.50 -14.45
C MET A 1 1.59 17.35 -13.59
N SER A 2 2.34 17.62 -12.51
CA SER A 2 2.70 16.58 -11.54
C SER A 2 1.41 16.25 -10.80
N GLU A 3 0.71 15.20 -11.22
CA GLU A 3 -0.37 14.66 -10.40
C GLU A 3 0.25 14.24 -9.07
N ASP A 4 -0.13 14.93 -8.00
CA ASP A 4 0.30 14.65 -6.64
C ASP A 4 -0.28 13.27 -6.28
N VAL A 5 0.49 12.21 -6.55
CA VAL A 5 0.07 10.85 -6.22
C VAL A 5 -0.01 10.80 -4.69
N PRO A 6 -1.21 10.58 -4.12
CA PRO A 6 -1.39 10.66 -2.68
C PRO A 6 -0.51 9.60 -2.01
N LEU A 7 0.27 10.03 -1.01
CA LEU A 7 1.11 9.13 -0.24
C LEU A 7 0.26 8.05 0.45
N PRO A 8 0.77 6.82 0.57
CA PRO A 8 0.06 5.76 1.25
C PRO A 8 -0.16 6.10 2.72
N LYS A 9 -1.26 5.59 3.27
CA LYS A 9 -1.64 5.81 4.67
C LYS A 9 -1.63 4.51 5.45
N VAL A 10 -1.26 4.57 6.72
CA VAL A 10 -1.37 3.43 7.64
C VAL A 10 -2.82 2.97 7.72
N ASN A 11 -3.03 1.65 7.80
CA ASN A 11 -4.32 0.96 7.75
C ASN A 11 -5.08 1.09 6.42
N GLN A 12 -4.46 1.63 5.36
CA GLN A 12 -5.03 1.58 4.02
C GLN A 12 -4.69 0.25 3.35
N ARG A 13 -5.69 -0.32 2.66
CA ARG A 13 -5.53 -1.53 1.87
C ARG A 13 -5.16 -1.20 0.43
N TYR A 14 -4.27 -2.02 -0.12
CA TYR A 14 -3.82 -1.94 -1.50
C TYR A 14 -3.85 -3.33 -2.13
N LYS A 15 -3.96 -3.36 -3.46
CA LYS A 15 -3.71 -4.56 -4.27
C LYS A 15 -2.35 -4.42 -4.95
N ASP A 16 -1.50 -5.44 -4.82
CA ASP A 16 -0.24 -5.52 -5.57
C ASP A 16 -0.48 -5.87 -7.05
N ASP A 17 0.58 -5.92 -7.85
CA ASP A 17 0.53 -6.26 -9.28
C ASP A 17 0.14 -7.73 -9.56
N HIS A 18 0.16 -8.57 -8.54
CA HIS A 18 -0.33 -9.95 -8.57
C HIS A 18 -1.78 -10.08 -8.07
N GLY A 19 -2.42 -8.97 -7.69
CA GLY A 19 -3.79 -8.93 -7.18
C GLY A 19 -3.93 -9.32 -5.70
N ALA A 20 -2.82 -9.52 -4.97
CA ALA A 20 -2.88 -9.85 -3.55
C ALA A 20 -3.16 -8.58 -2.73
N LEU A 21 -3.99 -8.75 -1.70
CA LEU A 21 -4.31 -7.70 -0.76
C LEU A 21 -3.17 -7.50 0.25
N VAL A 22 -2.84 -6.24 0.47
CA VAL A 22 -1.88 -5.80 1.47
C VAL A 22 -2.44 -4.68 2.32
N THR A 23 -2.03 -4.63 3.58
CA THR A 23 -2.43 -3.59 4.53
C THR A 23 -1.19 -2.85 4.99
N VAL A 24 -1.13 -1.54 4.73
CA VAL A 24 -0.01 -0.69 5.15
C VAL A 24 0.01 -0.59 6.67
N THR A 25 1.13 -0.94 7.28
CA THR A 25 1.32 -0.89 8.74
C THR A 25 2.21 0.27 9.17
N SER A 26 3.14 0.72 8.30
CA SER A 26 3.98 1.89 8.56
C SER A 26 4.40 2.56 7.25
N VAL A 27 4.54 3.88 7.30
CA VAL A 27 5.03 4.70 6.19
C VAL A 27 6.16 5.56 6.73
N GLU A 28 7.35 5.34 6.18
CA GLU A 28 8.54 6.15 6.45
C GLU A 28 8.87 6.99 5.21
N GLU A 29 9.78 7.95 5.34
CA GLU A 29 10.14 8.89 4.27
C GLU A 29 10.54 8.19 2.95
N THR A 30 11.23 7.06 3.02
CA THR A 30 11.78 6.36 1.84
C THR A 30 11.13 5.01 1.55
N ARG A 31 10.29 4.50 2.45
CA ARG A 31 9.78 3.12 2.39
C ARG A 31 8.40 2.95 3.02
N VAL A 32 7.69 1.93 2.55
CA VAL A 32 6.39 1.50 3.04
C VAL A 32 6.53 0.09 3.60
N VAL A 33 6.00 -0.12 4.80
CA VAL A 33 5.89 -1.44 5.44
C VAL A 33 4.43 -1.86 5.44
N PHE A 34 4.17 -3.10 5.05
CA PHE A 34 2.82 -3.63 4.94
C PHE A 34 2.79 -5.12 5.28
N MET A 35 1.61 -5.61 5.66
CA MET A 35 1.33 -7.04 5.77
C MET A 35 0.63 -7.52 4.51
N ARG A 36 0.99 -8.72 4.03
CA ARG A 36 0.31 -9.38 2.91
C ARG A 36 -0.58 -10.49 3.46
N GLU A 37 -1.81 -10.58 2.94
CA GLU A 37 -2.72 -11.67 3.31
C GLU A 37 -2.06 -13.04 3.03
N GLY A 38 -2.09 -13.94 4.02
CA GLY A 38 -1.48 -15.26 3.92
C GLY A 38 0.04 -15.32 4.09
N TYR A 39 0.72 -14.20 4.40
CA TYR A 39 2.16 -14.18 4.69
C TYR A 39 2.40 -13.67 6.13
N PRO A 40 3.12 -14.43 6.99
CA PRO A 40 3.18 -14.15 8.43
C PRO A 40 4.15 -13.02 8.82
N HIS A 41 4.94 -12.50 7.88
CA HIS A 41 5.99 -11.51 8.18
C HIS A 41 5.70 -10.17 7.49
N PRO A 42 6.16 -9.04 8.08
CA PRO A 42 6.04 -7.75 7.44
C PRO A 42 6.89 -7.69 6.17
N CYS A 43 6.32 -7.08 5.14
CA CYS A 43 6.98 -6.79 3.87
C CYS A 43 7.35 -5.31 3.82
N MET A 44 8.46 -4.99 3.15
CA MET A 44 8.93 -3.63 2.95
C MET A 44 9.19 -3.38 1.47
N ARG A 45 8.75 -2.22 0.97
CA ARG A 45 9.09 -1.73 -0.36
C ARG A 45 9.51 -0.26 -0.32
N PRO A 46 10.46 0.18 -1.17
CA PRO A 46 10.71 1.61 -1.37
C PRO A 46 9.45 2.35 -1.81
N MET A 47 9.31 3.61 -1.42
CA MET A 47 8.13 4.44 -1.73
C MET A 47 7.81 4.46 -3.23
N TYR A 48 8.82 4.71 -4.08
CA TYR A 48 8.64 4.76 -5.54
C TYR A 48 8.12 3.43 -6.11
N ASN A 49 8.58 2.30 -5.54
CA ASN A 49 8.17 0.98 -5.98
C ASN A 49 6.74 0.69 -5.55
N PHE A 50 6.39 1.07 -4.32
CA PHE A 50 5.03 0.91 -3.79
C PHE A 50 4.02 1.70 -4.64
N LEU A 51 4.27 2.98 -4.86
CA LEU A 51 3.38 3.85 -5.64
C LEU A 51 3.19 3.37 -7.10
N GLY A 52 4.21 2.76 -7.71
CA GLY A 52 4.13 2.27 -9.09
C GLY A 52 3.49 0.89 -9.25
N LYS A 53 3.43 0.08 -8.19
CA LYS A 53 3.01 -1.34 -8.25
C LYS A 53 1.75 -1.65 -7.47
N PHE A 54 1.36 -0.79 -6.55
CA PHE A 54 0.24 -1.02 -5.64
C PHE A 54 -0.88 -0.03 -5.95
N LYS A 55 -2.10 -0.54 -6.07
CA LYS A 55 -3.29 0.28 -6.32
C LYS A 55 -4.15 0.31 -5.05
N PRO A 56 -4.59 1.49 -4.60
CA PRO A 56 -5.44 1.58 -3.42
C PRO A 56 -6.74 0.82 -3.68
N GLU A 57 -7.15 0.00 -2.71
CA GLU A 57 -8.48 -0.59 -2.74
C GLU A 57 -9.49 0.51 -2.38
N PRO A 58 -10.56 0.72 -3.17
CA PRO A 58 -11.61 1.66 -2.78
C PRO A 58 -12.14 1.23 -1.42
N ARG A 59 -12.16 2.16 -0.47
CA ARG A 59 -12.89 1.93 0.78
C ARG A 59 -14.36 1.87 0.38
N GLU A 60 -14.99 0.71 0.50
CA GLU A 60 -16.45 0.68 0.61
C GLU A 60 -16.79 1.44 1.89
N GLU A 61 -17.25 2.68 1.74
CA GLU A 61 -17.94 3.41 2.78
C GLU A 61 -19.28 2.70 2.95
N THR A 62 -19.31 1.66 3.79
CA THR A 62 -20.58 1.09 4.25
C THR A 62 -21.20 2.11 5.19
N GLU A 63 -22.14 2.88 4.65
CA GLU A 63 -23.12 3.69 5.39
C GLU A 63 -24.02 2.82 6.27
#